data_AF-A0A7V6LH50-F1
#
_entry.id   AF-A0A7V6LH50-F1
#
_cell.length_a   1.000
_cell.length_b   1.000
_cell.length_c   1.000
_cell.angle_alpha   90.00
_cell.angle_beta   90.00
_cell.angle_gamma   90.00
#
_symmetry.space_group_name_H-M   'P 1'
#
loop_
_entity.id
_entity.type
_entity.pdbx_description
1 polymer ?
#
loop_
_entity_poly.entity_id
_entity_poly.type
_entity_poly.pdbx_seq_one_letter_code
_entity_poly.pdbx_strand_id
1 'polypeptide(L)'
;MKRFRGLGVCLAAAAFGAVTLASQTLLLRRFLWRFESTELGVAIFFSSWLLGGGLGAAVAATPPGRRLIRLLARYVWLPPLVCALLYFAHYAVIGNLRAWMGLPAYHAFPLFHLALGCLLANLPFCFAIGWGVPAFCLALENQGLPAGRAFAAEALGSALCGALVTALLAAGIAPDPRDVAEWYRFFPQTDTAPGRFETGGGTTLYGTHGDSFYALTAGGVSELLPEGDRAVEQAVLALSQRPYATNALLIGQVQLATARALESLRPDLAIT
;
A
#
# COMPACT_ATOMS: atom_id res chain seq x y z
N MET A 1 -28.75 -0.32 34.67
CA MET A 1 -27.40 0.08 34.18
C MET A 1 -26.45 -1.09 33.81
N LYS A 2 -26.86 -2.38 33.85
CA LYS A 2 -26.00 -3.54 33.48
C LYS A 2 -25.72 -3.68 31.96
N ARG A 3 -26.50 -3.02 31.10
CA ARG A 3 -26.47 -3.21 29.63
C ARG A 3 -25.23 -2.65 28.92
N PHE A 4 -24.48 -1.75 29.56
CA PHE A 4 -23.29 -1.10 28.98
C PHE A 4 -21.95 -1.64 29.52
N ARG A 5 -21.97 -2.64 30.42
CA ARG A 5 -20.73 -3.28 30.90
C ARG A 5 -20.02 -3.96 29.73
N GLY A 6 -18.72 -3.70 29.58
CA GLY A 6 -17.90 -4.24 28.51
C GLY A 6 -18.06 -3.56 27.14
N LEU A 7 -18.94 -2.56 26.98
CA LEU A 7 -19.14 -1.88 25.69
C LEU A 7 -17.83 -1.28 25.16
N GLY A 8 -17.06 -0.62 26.03
CA GLY A 8 -15.77 -0.04 25.64
C GLY A 8 -14.75 -1.08 25.15
N VAL A 9 -14.76 -2.29 25.74
CA VAL A 9 -13.88 -3.39 25.30
C VAL A 9 -14.35 -3.93 23.94
N CYS A 10 -15.65 -4.11 23.76
CA CYS A 10 -16.21 -4.54 22.48
C CYS A 10 -15.95 -3.51 21.37
N LEU A 11 -16.10 -2.21 21.64
CA LEU A 11 -15.78 -1.16 20.67
C LEU A 11 -14.30 -1.15 20.32
N ALA A 12 -13.41 -1.30 21.29
CA ALA A 12 -11.98 -1.40 21.04
C ALA A 12 -11.60 -2.67 20.23
N ALA A 13 -12.26 -3.81 20.52
CA ALA A 13 -12.08 -5.04 19.76
C ALA A 13 -12.58 -4.90 18.31
N ALA A 14 -13.73 -4.26 18.09
CA ALA A 14 -14.24 -3.95 16.76
C ALA A 14 -13.32 -2.99 16.00
N ALA A 15 -12.84 -1.93 16.65
CA ALA A 15 -11.86 -1.02 16.05
C ALA A 15 -10.55 -1.74 15.70
N PHE A 16 -10.10 -2.67 16.55
CA PHE A 16 -8.94 -3.50 16.27
C PHE A 16 -9.15 -4.37 15.02
N GLY A 17 -10.27 -5.08 14.92
CA GLY A 17 -10.61 -5.87 13.72
C GLY A 17 -10.68 -5.01 12.44
N ALA A 18 -11.32 -3.84 12.55
CA ALA A 18 -11.38 -2.89 11.44
C ALA A 18 -9.97 -2.45 10.97
N VAL A 19 -9.11 -2.06 11.92
CA VAL A 19 -7.74 -1.62 11.62
C VAL A 19 -6.90 -2.76 11.06
N THR A 20 -6.97 -3.97 11.62
CA THR A 20 -6.18 -5.12 11.16
C THR A 20 -6.59 -5.53 9.75
N LEU A 21 -7.88 -5.57 9.45
CA LEU A 21 -8.37 -5.88 8.12
C LEU A 21 -8.03 -4.80 7.10
N ALA A 22 -8.27 -3.52 7.42
CA ALA A 22 -7.88 -2.41 6.55
C ALA A 22 -6.39 -2.45 6.24
N SER A 23 -5.56 -2.68 7.28
CA SER A 23 -4.11 -2.79 7.12
C SER A 23 -3.75 -3.97 6.22
N GLN A 24 -4.33 -5.16 6.44
CA GLN A 24 -4.06 -6.34 5.63
C GLN A 24 -4.39 -6.10 4.16
N THR A 25 -5.59 -5.59 3.86
CA THR A 25 -6.04 -5.33 2.49
C THR A 25 -5.17 -4.29 1.80
N LEU A 26 -4.89 -3.16 2.44
CA LEU A 26 -4.12 -2.07 1.84
C LEU A 26 -2.64 -2.41 1.69
N LEU A 27 -2.04 -3.09 2.68
CA LEU A 27 -0.65 -3.53 2.61
C LEU A 27 -0.45 -4.62 1.57
N LEU A 28 -1.37 -5.60 1.47
CA LEU A 28 -1.33 -6.62 0.43
C LEU A 28 -1.43 -5.99 -0.96
N ARG A 29 -2.40 -5.09 -1.17
CA ARG A 29 -2.55 -4.38 -2.45
C ARG A 29 -1.28 -3.63 -2.82
N ARG A 30 -0.67 -2.92 -1.86
CA ARG A 30 0.61 -2.24 -2.09
C ARG A 30 1.76 -3.20 -2.37
N PHE A 31 1.81 -4.32 -1.66
CA PHE A 31 2.84 -5.35 -1.84
C PHE A 31 2.78 -5.95 -3.25
N LEU A 32 1.58 -6.34 -3.70
CA LEU A 32 1.38 -6.89 -5.05
C LEU A 32 1.77 -5.88 -6.12
N TRP A 33 1.39 -4.61 -5.93
CA TRP A 33 1.75 -3.53 -6.83
C TRP A 33 3.27 -3.27 -6.88
N ARG A 34 3.94 -3.17 -5.72
CA ARG A 34 5.35 -2.77 -5.65
C ARG A 34 6.31 -3.82 -6.19
N PHE A 35 5.95 -5.10 -6.04
CA PHE A 35 6.80 -6.23 -6.40
C PHE A 35 6.29 -6.98 -7.64
N GLU A 36 5.25 -6.48 -8.31
CA GLU A 36 4.61 -7.11 -9.48
C GLU A 36 4.37 -8.60 -9.24
N SER A 37 3.88 -8.91 -8.04
CA SER A 37 3.97 -10.27 -7.52
C SER A 37 2.85 -11.16 -8.03
N THR A 38 3.21 -12.38 -8.40
CA THR A 38 2.27 -13.44 -8.81
C THR A 38 1.59 -14.08 -7.59
N GLU A 39 0.84 -15.15 -7.80
CA GLU A 39 0.19 -15.92 -6.73
C GLU A 39 1.15 -16.36 -5.61
N LEU A 40 2.43 -16.58 -5.94
CA LEU A 40 3.46 -16.89 -4.94
C LEU A 40 3.69 -15.73 -3.96
N GLY A 41 3.60 -14.49 -4.40
CA GLY A 41 3.70 -13.32 -3.54
C GLY A 41 2.57 -13.22 -2.54
N VAL A 42 1.35 -13.50 -3.00
CA VAL A 42 0.16 -13.60 -2.15
C VAL A 42 0.37 -14.66 -1.08
N ALA A 43 0.84 -15.85 -1.47
CA ALA A 43 1.12 -16.94 -0.55
C ALA A 43 2.16 -16.55 0.51
N ILE A 44 3.31 -15.99 0.10
CA ILE A 44 4.37 -15.52 1.01
C ILE A 44 3.85 -14.47 1.98
N PHE A 45 3.07 -13.51 1.49
CA PHE A 45 2.49 -12.45 2.31
C PHE A 45 1.57 -13.02 3.39
N PHE A 46 0.62 -13.87 3.03
CA PHE A 46 -0.28 -14.48 4.01
C PHE A 46 0.41 -15.48 4.93
N SER A 47 1.38 -16.26 4.44
CA SER A 47 2.15 -17.18 5.28
C SER A 47 2.94 -16.42 6.35
N SER A 48 3.62 -15.33 6.00
CA SER A 48 4.33 -14.48 6.97
C SER A 48 3.36 -13.77 7.92
N TRP A 49 2.19 -13.35 7.42
CA TRP A 49 1.15 -12.73 8.25
C TRP A 49 0.65 -13.68 9.34
N LEU A 50 0.27 -14.91 8.95
CA LEU A 50 -0.21 -15.94 9.87
C LEU A 50 0.89 -16.40 10.84
N LEU A 51 2.11 -16.59 10.34
CA LEU A 51 3.26 -16.95 11.17
C LEU A 51 3.54 -15.88 12.24
N GLY A 52 3.58 -14.61 11.86
CA GLY A 52 3.80 -13.51 12.78
C GLY A 52 2.71 -13.41 13.85
N GLY A 53 1.43 -13.51 13.44
CA GLY A 53 0.29 -13.52 14.37
C GLY A 53 0.33 -14.70 15.34
N GLY A 54 0.64 -15.90 14.84
CA GLY A 54 0.80 -17.11 15.64
C GLY A 54 1.94 -17.00 16.66
N LEU A 55 3.11 -16.49 16.25
CA LEU A 55 4.24 -16.24 17.14
C LEU A 55 3.88 -15.20 18.22
N GLY A 56 3.17 -14.12 17.84
CA GLY A 56 2.69 -13.11 18.79
C GLY A 56 1.78 -13.70 19.86
N ALA A 57 0.83 -14.53 19.44
CA ALA A 57 -0.08 -15.23 20.35
C ALA A 57 0.64 -16.27 21.23
N ALA A 58 1.62 -17.00 20.67
CA ALA A 58 2.43 -17.94 21.44
C ALA A 58 3.26 -17.23 22.52
N VAL A 59 3.87 -16.09 22.18
CA VAL A 59 4.59 -15.25 23.15
C VAL A 59 3.65 -14.69 24.20
N ALA A 60 2.41 -14.32 23.84
CA ALA A 60 1.40 -13.87 24.81
C ALA A 60 1.12 -14.90 25.92
N ALA A 61 1.26 -16.20 25.63
CA ALA A 61 1.07 -17.28 26.59
C ALA A 61 2.23 -17.44 27.61
N THR A 62 3.42 -16.88 27.31
CA THR A 62 4.61 -16.96 28.17
C THR A 62 4.50 -16.05 29.42
N PRO A 63 5.29 -16.29 30.49
CA PRO A 63 5.27 -15.43 31.68
C PRO A 63 5.49 -13.92 31.41
N PRO A 64 6.44 -13.48 30.58
CA PRO A 64 6.57 -12.07 30.22
C PRO A 64 5.40 -11.59 29.35
N GLY A 65 4.93 -12.41 28.39
CA GLY A 65 3.78 -12.08 27.56
C GLY A 65 2.51 -11.82 28.37
N ARG A 66 2.22 -12.65 29.38
CA ARG A 66 1.07 -12.46 30.27
C ARG A 66 1.13 -11.15 31.07
N ARG A 67 2.31 -10.59 31.33
CA ARG A 67 2.43 -9.26 31.96
C ARG A 67 2.02 -8.17 30.97
N LEU A 68 2.48 -8.27 29.73
CA LEU A 68 2.07 -7.36 28.66
C LEU A 68 0.57 -7.43 28.39
N ILE A 69 -0.01 -8.63 28.26
CA ILE A 69 -1.46 -8.81 28.05
C ILE A 69 -2.26 -8.20 29.20
N ARG A 70 -1.82 -8.31 30.45
CA ARG A 70 -2.47 -7.64 31.59
C ARG A 70 -2.45 -6.12 31.48
N LEU A 71 -1.35 -5.54 30.98
CA LEU A 71 -1.26 -4.10 30.73
C LEU A 71 -2.19 -3.67 29.59
N LEU A 72 -2.21 -4.43 28.48
CA LEU A 72 -3.10 -4.17 27.34
C LEU A 72 -4.58 -4.34 27.71
N ALA A 73 -4.91 -5.30 28.57
CA ALA A 73 -6.26 -5.49 29.08
C ALA A 73 -6.73 -4.33 29.96
N ARG A 74 -5.81 -3.61 30.62
CA ARG A 74 -6.11 -2.37 31.37
C ARG A 74 -6.33 -1.18 30.44
N TYR A 75 -5.61 -1.11 29.32
CA TYR A 75 -5.69 -0.05 28.31
C TYR A 75 -6.17 -0.59 26.97
N VAL A 76 -7.46 -0.92 26.89
CA VAL A 76 -8.05 -1.65 25.74
C VAL A 76 -7.95 -0.92 24.40
N TRP A 77 -7.74 0.40 24.37
CA TRP A 77 -7.53 1.15 23.12
C TRP A 77 -6.09 1.13 22.62
N LEU A 78 -5.16 0.58 23.39
CA LEU A 78 -3.74 0.54 23.03
C LEU A 78 -3.45 -0.44 21.88
N PRO A 79 -4.02 -1.67 21.82
CA PRO A 79 -3.86 -2.55 20.67
C PRO A 79 -4.26 -1.95 19.32
N PRO A 80 -5.47 -1.40 19.10
CA PRO A 80 -5.82 -0.80 17.81
C PRO A 80 -4.95 0.41 17.46
N LEU A 81 -4.56 1.23 18.44
CA LEU A 81 -3.67 2.37 18.22
C LEU A 81 -2.27 1.92 17.77
N VAL A 82 -1.69 0.92 18.44
CA VAL A 82 -0.39 0.36 18.07
C VAL A 82 -0.44 -0.23 16.67
N CYS A 83 -1.51 -0.97 16.32
CA CYS A 83 -1.69 -1.45 14.94
C CYS A 83 -1.77 -0.30 13.94
N ALA A 84 -2.54 0.76 14.21
CA ALA A 84 -2.62 1.91 13.32
C ALA A 84 -1.26 2.59 13.10
N LEU A 85 -0.43 2.73 14.14
CA LEU A 85 0.92 3.29 14.02
C LEU A 85 1.87 2.35 13.26
N LEU A 86 1.82 1.05 13.57
CA LEU A 86 2.62 0.05 12.88
C LEU A 86 2.23 -0.07 11.41
N TYR A 87 0.97 0.19 11.04
CA TYR A 87 0.56 0.26 9.63
C TYR A 87 1.36 1.31 8.87
N PHE A 88 1.51 2.53 9.39
CA PHE A 88 2.28 3.57 8.70
C PHE A 88 3.76 3.23 8.59
N ALA A 89 4.33 2.66 9.66
CA ALA A 89 5.72 2.18 9.64
C ALA A 89 5.90 1.08 8.59
N HIS A 90 5.01 0.09 8.57
CA HIS A 90 5.04 -1.01 7.62
C HIS A 90 4.82 -0.54 6.18
N TYR A 91 3.88 0.38 5.98
CA TYR A 91 3.64 1.05 4.71
C TYR A 91 4.92 1.73 4.20
N ALA A 92 5.67 2.42 5.06
CA ALA A 92 6.96 3.01 4.71
C ALA A 92 8.06 1.96 4.40
N VAL A 93 8.12 0.86 5.17
CA VAL A 93 9.06 -0.24 4.95
C VAL A 93 8.84 -0.87 3.57
N ILE A 94 7.61 -1.25 3.21
CA ILE A 94 7.30 -1.84 1.89
C ILE A 94 7.73 -0.91 0.76
N GLY A 95 7.51 0.41 0.91
CA GLY A 95 7.91 1.39 -0.09
C GLY A 95 9.42 1.45 -0.34
N ASN A 96 10.22 1.33 0.72
CA ASN A 96 11.69 1.46 0.68
C ASN A 96 12.44 0.12 0.62
N LEU A 97 11.73 -1.01 0.72
CA LEU A 97 12.33 -2.34 0.86
C LEU A 97 13.30 -2.68 -0.26
N ARG A 98 12.99 -2.28 -1.50
CA ARG A 98 13.86 -2.47 -2.67
C ARG A 98 15.19 -1.71 -2.53
N ALA A 99 15.12 -0.45 -2.09
CA ALA A 99 16.30 0.39 -1.88
C ALA A 99 17.17 -0.15 -0.74
N TRP A 100 16.55 -0.62 0.35
CA TRP A 100 17.27 -1.19 1.50
C TRP A 100 17.96 -2.51 1.18
N MET A 101 17.43 -3.29 0.25
CA MET A 101 18.09 -4.51 -0.24
C MET A 101 19.12 -4.24 -1.34
N GLY A 102 19.38 -2.98 -1.69
CA GLY A 102 20.32 -2.62 -2.75
C GLY A 102 19.95 -3.19 -4.13
N LEU A 103 18.67 -3.54 -4.31
CA LEU A 103 18.19 -4.14 -5.55
C LEU A 103 17.94 -3.03 -6.57
N PRO A 104 18.61 -3.07 -7.73
CA PRO A 104 18.37 -2.10 -8.77
C PRO A 104 16.93 -2.18 -9.26
N ALA A 105 16.33 -1.04 -9.61
CA ALA A 105 14.91 -0.99 -9.97
C ALA A 105 14.57 -1.80 -11.24
N TYR A 106 15.56 -1.97 -12.13
CA TYR A 106 15.44 -2.71 -13.39
C TYR A 106 15.49 -4.24 -13.24
N HIS A 107 15.82 -4.76 -12.05
CA HIS A 107 15.78 -6.20 -11.80
C HIS A 107 14.42 -6.63 -11.24
N ALA A 108 13.87 -7.69 -11.83
CA ALA A 108 12.78 -8.45 -11.23
C ALA A 108 13.18 -8.85 -9.81
N PHE A 109 12.25 -8.71 -8.87
CA PHE A 109 12.56 -8.92 -7.45
C PHE A 109 12.87 -10.40 -7.21
N PRO A 110 14.10 -10.76 -6.79
CA PRO A 110 14.45 -12.17 -6.62
C PRO A 110 13.56 -12.80 -5.54
N LEU A 111 12.99 -13.98 -5.81
CA LEU A 111 11.98 -14.61 -4.96
C LEU A 111 12.45 -14.78 -3.50
N PHE A 112 13.71 -15.16 -3.29
CA PHE A 112 14.28 -15.32 -1.95
C PHE A 112 14.34 -13.99 -1.18
N HIS A 113 14.76 -12.92 -1.85
CA HIS A 113 14.79 -11.57 -1.28
C HIS A 113 13.37 -11.06 -1.00
N LEU A 114 12.42 -11.38 -1.88
CA LEU A 114 11.01 -11.04 -1.67
C LEU A 114 10.47 -11.77 -0.43
N ALA A 115 10.74 -13.08 -0.30
CA ALA A 115 10.30 -13.89 0.82
C ALA A 115 10.87 -13.38 2.15
N LEU A 116 12.18 -13.15 2.21
CA LEU A 116 12.84 -12.66 3.42
C LEU A 116 12.42 -11.23 3.76
N GLY A 117 12.37 -10.35 2.76
CA GLY A 117 11.94 -8.97 2.92
C GLY A 117 10.49 -8.85 3.37
N CYS A 118 9.59 -9.64 2.79
CA CYS A 118 8.19 -9.72 3.19
C CYS A 118 8.05 -10.24 4.62
N LEU A 119 8.77 -11.32 4.96
CA LEU A 119 8.76 -11.85 6.32
C LEU A 119 9.20 -10.79 7.33
N LEU A 120 10.34 -10.12 7.10
CA LEU A 120 10.88 -9.11 8.01
C LEU A 120 10.00 -7.86 8.10
N ALA A 121 9.38 -7.43 6.99
CA ALA A 121 8.48 -6.29 6.97
C ALA A 121 7.16 -6.59 7.70
N ASN A 122 6.59 -7.78 7.50
CA ASN A 122 5.32 -8.20 8.08
C ASN A 122 5.45 -8.51 9.58
N LEU A 123 6.60 -9.01 10.04
CA LEU A 123 6.77 -9.57 11.38
C LEU A 123 6.37 -8.60 12.51
N PRO A 124 6.83 -7.33 12.55
CA PRO A 124 6.49 -6.41 13.65
C PRO A 124 5.00 -6.14 13.77
N PHE A 125 4.33 -5.89 12.63
CA PHE A 125 2.89 -5.64 12.59
C PHE A 125 2.11 -6.90 13.00
N CYS A 126 2.40 -8.04 12.38
CA CYS A 126 1.66 -9.28 12.59
C CYS A 126 1.87 -9.84 14.00
N PHE A 127 3.08 -9.72 14.54
CA PHE A 127 3.39 -10.10 15.91
C PHE A 127 2.57 -9.30 16.93
N ALA A 128 2.38 -8.00 16.71
CA ALA A 128 1.54 -7.15 17.56
C ALA A 128 0.05 -7.51 17.49
N ILE A 129 -0.46 -7.93 16.33
CA ILE A 129 -1.85 -8.43 16.19
C ILE A 129 -2.10 -9.61 17.11
N GLY A 130 -1.12 -10.50 17.27
CA GLY A 130 -1.22 -11.69 18.12
C GLY A 130 -1.53 -11.40 19.60
N TRP A 131 -1.37 -10.16 20.05
CA TRP A 131 -1.67 -9.74 21.43
C TRP A 131 -3.07 -9.17 21.63
N GLY A 132 -3.72 -8.69 20.57
CA GLY A 132 -4.99 -7.96 20.67
C GLY A 132 -6.12 -8.81 21.25
N VAL A 133 -6.42 -9.94 20.61
CA VAL A 133 -7.51 -10.84 21.03
C VAL A 133 -7.31 -11.37 22.46
N PRO A 134 -6.13 -11.89 22.87
CA PRO A 134 -5.89 -12.28 24.26
C PRO A 134 -6.14 -11.15 25.28
N ALA A 135 -5.76 -9.90 24.95
CA ALA A 135 -5.98 -8.75 25.82
C ALA A 135 -7.47 -8.42 25.99
N PHE A 136 -8.26 -8.47 24.91
CA PHE A 136 -9.70 -8.23 24.97
C PHE A 136 -10.45 -9.33 25.73
N CYS A 137 -10.07 -10.60 25.52
CA CYS A 137 -10.63 -11.72 26.27
C CYS A 137 -10.39 -11.54 27.78
N LEU A 138 -9.15 -11.25 28.18
CA LEU A 138 -8.80 -11.02 29.58
C LEU A 138 -9.55 -9.80 30.17
N ALA A 139 -9.69 -8.71 29.40
CA ALA A 139 -10.40 -7.51 29.84
C ALA A 139 -11.90 -7.76 30.08
N LEU A 140 -12.53 -8.63 29.29
CA LEU A 140 -13.92 -9.05 29.47
C LEU A 140 -14.09 -10.04 30.63
N GLU A 141 -13.17 -11.00 30.76
CA GLU A 141 -13.16 -11.95 31.88
C GLU A 141 -13.02 -11.24 33.22
N ASN A 142 -12.15 -10.23 33.32
CA ASN A 142 -12.02 -9.38 34.52
C ASN A 142 -13.32 -8.61 34.86
N GLN A 143 -14.23 -8.46 33.91
CA GLN A 143 -15.56 -7.85 34.10
C GLN A 143 -16.67 -8.89 34.33
N GLY A 144 -16.33 -10.19 34.40
CA GLY A 144 -17.28 -11.30 34.52
C GLY A 144 -18.12 -11.52 33.26
N LEU A 145 -17.62 -11.14 32.08
CA LEU A 145 -18.30 -11.28 30.80
C LEU A 145 -17.66 -12.40 29.95
N PRO A 146 -18.44 -13.05 29.07
CA PRO A 146 -17.92 -14.13 28.23
C PRO A 146 -16.92 -13.60 27.18
N ALA A 147 -15.77 -14.25 27.09
CA ALA A 147 -14.70 -13.92 26.15
C ALA A 147 -15.14 -13.94 24.68
N GLY A 148 -16.14 -14.76 24.32
CA GLY A 148 -16.71 -14.84 22.98
C GLY A 148 -17.21 -13.50 22.43
N ARG A 149 -17.55 -12.53 23.29
CA ARG A 149 -17.95 -11.18 22.84
C ARG A 149 -16.78 -10.40 22.21
N ALA A 150 -15.54 -10.66 22.63
CA ALA A 150 -14.36 -10.04 22.01
C ALA A 150 -14.20 -10.52 20.56
N PHE A 151 -14.29 -11.83 20.33
CA PHE A 151 -14.25 -12.42 18.99
C PHE A 151 -15.38 -11.92 18.10
N ALA A 152 -16.61 -11.91 18.61
CA ALA A 152 -17.76 -11.42 17.84
C ALA A 152 -17.62 -9.93 17.48
N ALA A 153 -17.14 -9.11 18.41
CA ALA A 153 -16.94 -7.68 18.15
C ALA A 153 -15.80 -7.41 17.17
N GLU A 154 -14.67 -8.10 17.32
CA GLU A 154 -13.54 -8.04 16.37
C GLU A 154 -13.97 -8.47 14.97
N ALA A 155 -14.63 -9.63 14.84
CA ALA A 155 -15.12 -10.13 13.55
C ALA A 155 -16.14 -9.17 12.91
N LEU A 156 -17.02 -8.55 13.69
CA LEU A 156 -17.96 -7.54 13.20
C LEU A 156 -17.22 -6.30 12.68
N GLY A 157 -16.23 -5.81 13.42
CA GLY A 157 -15.41 -4.68 13.01
C GLY A 157 -14.64 -4.96 11.72
N SER A 158 -14.02 -6.14 11.64
CA SER A 158 -13.39 -6.66 10.42
C SER A 158 -14.41 -6.70 9.27
N ALA A 159 -15.55 -7.37 9.42
CA ALA A 159 -16.54 -7.49 8.34
C ALA A 159 -17.04 -6.14 7.81
N LEU A 160 -17.39 -5.21 8.72
CA LEU A 160 -17.86 -3.86 8.34
C LEU A 160 -16.76 -3.08 7.62
N CYS A 161 -15.53 -3.13 8.12
CA CYS A 161 -14.41 -2.47 7.47
C CYS A 161 -14.09 -3.08 6.10
N GLY A 162 -14.19 -4.41 5.96
CA GLY A 162 -13.95 -5.11 4.70
C GLY A 162 -14.96 -4.70 3.64
N ALA A 163 -16.25 -4.65 4.01
CA ALA A 163 -17.29 -4.15 3.13
C ALA A 163 -17.05 -2.68 2.73
N LEU A 164 -16.68 -1.83 3.69
CA LEU A 164 -16.39 -0.41 3.44
C LEU A 164 -15.19 -0.22 2.51
N VAL A 165 -14.06 -0.88 2.79
CA VAL A 165 -12.85 -0.79 1.96
C VAL A 165 -13.13 -1.32 0.56
N THR A 166 -13.87 -2.42 0.43
CA THR A 166 -14.28 -2.95 -0.88
C THR A 166 -15.14 -1.96 -1.65
N ALA A 167 -16.12 -1.33 -0.99
CA ALA A 167 -16.98 -0.33 -1.62
C ALA A 167 -16.20 0.93 -2.06
N LEU A 168 -15.26 1.40 -1.22
CA LEU A 168 -14.40 2.54 -1.56
C LEU A 168 -13.51 2.23 -2.77
N LEU A 169 -12.88 1.05 -2.79
CA LEU A 169 -12.05 0.61 -3.92
C LEU A 169 -12.88 0.41 -5.19
N ALA A 170 -14.09 -0.17 -5.10
CA ALA A 170 -15.00 -0.34 -6.23
C ALA A 170 -15.48 1.02 -6.79
N ALA A 171 -15.61 2.03 -5.94
CA ALA A 171 -15.91 3.41 -6.34
C ALA A 171 -14.69 4.17 -6.91
N GLY A 172 -13.52 3.52 -7.03
CA GLY A 172 -12.30 4.15 -7.51
C GLY A 172 -11.61 5.06 -6.50
N ILE A 173 -12.10 5.11 -5.25
CA ILE A 173 -11.50 5.89 -4.15
C ILE A 173 -10.34 5.07 -3.59
N ALA A 174 -9.17 5.22 -4.23
CA ALA A 174 -7.93 4.66 -3.71
C ALA A 174 -7.38 5.56 -2.60
N PRO A 175 -7.06 5.02 -1.41
CA PRO A 175 -6.55 5.82 -0.30
C PRO A 175 -5.07 6.19 -0.42
N ASP A 176 -4.40 6.00 -1.56
CA ASP A 176 -2.98 6.37 -1.71
C ASP A 176 -2.86 7.84 -2.18
N PRO A 177 -2.51 8.79 -1.30
CA PRO A 177 -2.33 10.19 -1.69
C PRO A 177 -1.03 10.40 -2.50
N ARG A 178 -0.14 9.39 -2.55
CA ARG A 178 1.13 9.48 -3.27
C ARG A 178 0.95 9.40 -4.78
N ASP A 179 -0.10 8.74 -5.27
CA ASP A 179 -0.42 8.67 -6.70
C ASP A 179 -0.65 10.08 -7.26
N VAL A 180 -1.42 10.90 -6.53
CA VAL A 180 -1.69 12.29 -6.89
C VAL A 180 -0.43 13.15 -6.73
N ALA A 181 0.34 12.94 -5.65
CA ALA A 181 1.60 13.64 -5.43
C ALA A 181 2.65 13.31 -6.52
N GLU A 182 2.64 12.10 -7.07
CA GLU A 182 3.53 11.67 -8.15
C GLU A 182 3.19 12.39 -9.47
N TRP A 183 1.91 12.55 -9.79
CA TRP A 183 1.48 13.38 -10.92
C TRP A 183 1.96 14.82 -10.80
N TYR A 184 1.74 15.47 -9.64
CA TYR A 184 2.19 16.84 -9.41
C TYR A 184 3.72 16.96 -9.36
N ARG A 185 4.44 15.88 -9.05
CA ARG A 185 5.91 15.86 -9.15
C ARG A 185 6.37 15.95 -10.61
N PHE A 186 5.67 15.30 -11.54
CA PHE A 186 5.99 15.36 -12.98
C PHE A 186 5.46 16.64 -13.64
N PHE A 187 4.28 17.10 -13.22
CA PHE A 187 3.60 18.27 -13.77
C PHE A 187 3.21 19.26 -12.64
N PRO A 188 4.17 20.07 -12.14
CA PRO A 188 3.94 20.96 -11.00
C PRO A 188 2.93 22.09 -11.26
N GLN A 189 2.68 22.40 -12.53
CA GLN A 189 1.86 23.55 -12.98
C GLN A 189 0.47 23.14 -13.48
N THR A 190 0.09 21.87 -13.39
CA THR A 190 -1.22 21.40 -13.87
C THR A 190 -2.30 21.66 -12.82
N ASP A 191 -3.39 22.33 -13.19
CA ASP A 191 -4.52 22.60 -12.29
C ASP A 191 -5.52 21.44 -12.18
N THR A 192 -5.42 20.45 -13.07
CA THR A 192 -6.32 19.29 -13.12
C THR A 192 -5.71 18.06 -12.46
N ALA A 193 -6.43 17.48 -11.50
CA ALA A 193 -6.09 16.18 -10.94
C ALA A 193 -6.14 15.09 -12.03
N PRO A 194 -5.20 14.12 -12.03
CA PRO A 194 -5.18 13.07 -13.04
C PRO A 194 -6.39 12.13 -12.87
N GLY A 195 -6.91 11.66 -14.00
CA GLY A 195 -7.71 10.45 -14.05
C GLY A 195 -6.85 9.23 -13.73
N ARG A 196 -7.52 8.15 -13.31
CA ARG A 196 -6.85 6.93 -12.85
C ARG A 196 -7.60 5.70 -13.36
N PHE A 197 -6.87 4.72 -13.86
CA PHE A 197 -7.40 3.38 -14.09
C PHE A 197 -6.39 2.31 -13.65
N GLU A 198 -6.90 1.13 -13.31
CA GLU A 198 -6.11 0.00 -12.87
C GLU A 198 -6.15 -1.11 -13.92
N THR A 199 -4.97 -1.66 -14.23
CA THR A 199 -4.82 -2.86 -15.06
C THR A 199 -4.03 -3.92 -14.29
N GLY A 200 -3.99 -5.15 -14.80
CA GLY A 200 -3.14 -6.20 -14.24
C GLY A 200 -1.64 -5.84 -14.24
N GLY A 201 -1.21 -4.85 -15.03
CA GLY A 201 0.16 -4.33 -15.10
C GLY A 201 0.44 -3.11 -14.21
N GLY A 202 -0.54 -2.62 -13.45
CA GLY A 202 -0.36 -1.50 -12.52
C GLY A 202 -1.44 -0.42 -12.61
N THR A 203 -1.24 0.65 -11.84
CA THR A 203 -2.05 1.88 -11.91
C THR A 203 -1.48 2.76 -13.01
N THR A 204 -2.35 3.18 -13.92
CA THR A 204 -2.04 4.19 -14.93
C THR A 204 -2.75 5.48 -14.55
N LEU A 205 -1.94 6.52 -14.32
CA LEU A 205 -2.41 7.89 -14.18
C LEU A 205 -2.52 8.49 -15.56
N TYR A 206 -3.62 9.18 -15.85
CA TYR A 206 -3.77 9.85 -17.13
C TYR A 206 -4.32 11.27 -16.94
N GLY A 207 -3.94 12.16 -17.85
CA GLY A 207 -4.36 13.54 -17.77
C GLY A 207 -3.71 14.38 -18.86
N THR A 208 -4.09 15.64 -18.92
CA THR A 208 -3.60 16.58 -19.93
C THR A 208 -2.66 17.60 -19.30
N HIS A 209 -1.55 17.90 -19.99
CA HIS A 209 -0.63 18.99 -19.67
C HIS A 209 -0.20 19.63 -20.99
N GLY A 210 -0.25 20.96 -21.12
CA GLY A 210 0.22 21.68 -22.31
C GLY A 210 -0.37 21.16 -23.63
N ASP A 211 -1.70 21.06 -23.73
CA ASP A 211 -2.44 20.49 -24.88
C ASP A 211 -2.12 19.02 -25.26
N SER A 212 -1.26 18.36 -24.49
CA SER A 212 -0.84 16.97 -24.69
C SER A 212 -1.45 16.03 -23.65
N PHE A 213 -1.81 14.83 -24.08
CA PHE A 213 -2.34 13.77 -23.21
C PHE A 213 -1.22 12.84 -22.76
N TYR A 214 -1.15 12.57 -21.47
CA TYR A 214 -0.19 11.64 -20.88
C TYR A 214 -0.91 10.50 -20.19
N ALA A 215 -0.44 9.28 -20.42
CA ALA A 215 -0.81 8.09 -19.66
C ALA A 215 0.44 7.48 -19.03
N LEU A 216 0.67 7.79 -17.75
CA LEU A 216 1.81 7.34 -16.97
C LEU A 216 1.45 6.08 -16.21
N THR A 217 1.99 4.95 -16.65
CA THR A 217 1.89 3.70 -15.89
C THR A 217 3.07 3.61 -14.94
N ALA A 218 2.82 3.26 -13.69
CA ALA A 218 3.87 2.91 -12.73
C ALA A 218 4.50 1.53 -13.08
N GLY A 219 5.00 1.38 -14.30
CA GLY A 219 5.95 0.33 -14.64
C GLY A 219 7.29 0.72 -14.04
N GLY A 220 8.04 -0.26 -13.53
CA GLY A 220 9.28 -0.08 -12.78
C GLY A 220 10.14 1.11 -13.21
N VAL A 221 10.67 1.84 -12.21
CA VAL A 221 11.56 2.98 -12.35
C VAL A 221 12.61 2.71 -13.45
N SER A 222 12.38 3.28 -14.62
CA SER A 222 13.43 3.48 -15.62
C SER A 222 14.21 4.70 -15.15
N GLU A 223 15.18 4.47 -14.24
CA GLU A 223 16.31 5.39 -14.12
C GLU A 223 17.10 5.23 -15.42
N LEU A 224 16.80 6.07 -16.40
CA LEU A 224 17.91 6.59 -17.16
C LEU A 224 18.46 7.79 -16.38
N LEU A 225 19.80 7.84 -16.32
CA LEU A 225 20.65 8.96 -15.92
C LEU A 225 20.09 10.30 -16.47
N PRO A 226 20.55 11.51 -16.07
CA PRO A 226 20.04 12.75 -16.65
C PRO A 226 20.20 12.74 -18.18
N GLU A 227 19.17 12.28 -18.88
CA GLU A 227 19.12 12.00 -20.32
C GLU A 227 18.53 13.18 -21.06
N GLY A 228 18.79 14.41 -20.59
CA GLY A 228 18.40 15.62 -21.32
C GLY A 228 18.87 15.50 -22.78
N ASP A 229 20.13 15.12 -22.98
CA ASP A 229 20.73 15.06 -24.31
C ASP A 229 20.19 13.89 -25.15
N ARG A 230 20.06 12.69 -24.57
CA ARG A 230 19.62 11.49 -25.31
C ARG A 230 18.13 11.49 -25.62
N ALA A 231 17.29 11.99 -24.71
CA ALA A 231 15.86 12.18 -24.97
C ALA A 231 15.62 13.26 -26.02
N VAL A 232 16.41 14.35 -26.00
CA VAL A 232 16.40 15.39 -27.04
C VAL A 232 16.90 14.84 -28.37
N GLU A 233 17.96 14.04 -28.41
CA GLU A 233 18.43 13.38 -29.63
C GLU A 233 17.35 12.48 -30.24
N GLN A 234 16.69 11.65 -29.42
CA GLN A 234 15.59 10.81 -29.88
C GLN A 234 14.41 11.64 -30.40
N ALA A 235 14.05 12.72 -29.70
CA ALA A 235 13.00 13.63 -30.14
C ALA A 235 13.35 14.31 -31.48
N VAL A 236 14.57 14.84 -31.61
CA VAL A 236 15.07 15.46 -32.85
C VAL A 236 15.11 14.45 -33.98
N LEU A 237 15.56 13.23 -33.73
CA LEU A 237 15.65 12.18 -34.74
C LEU A 237 14.24 11.76 -35.20
N ALA A 238 13.28 11.61 -34.27
CA ALA A 238 11.88 11.34 -34.60
C ALA A 238 11.24 12.47 -35.42
N LEU A 239 11.44 13.73 -35.03
CA LEU A 239 10.95 14.90 -35.75
C LEU A 239 11.60 15.06 -37.13
N SER A 240 12.89 14.73 -37.26
CA SER A 240 13.60 14.79 -38.54
C SER A 240 13.05 13.80 -39.57
N GLN A 241 12.57 12.63 -39.11
CA GLN A 241 11.95 11.64 -39.98
C GLN A 241 10.55 12.06 -40.46
N ARG A 242 9.83 12.87 -39.67
CA ARG A 242 8.47 13.33 -39.96
C ARG A 242 8.26 14.80 -39.55
N PRO A 243 8.88 15.77 -40.27
CA PRO A 243 8.87 17.18 -39.85
C PRO A 243 7.48 17.84 -39.88
N TYR A 244 6.57 17.34 -40.72
CA TYR A 244 5.21 17.83 -40.86
C TYR A 244 4.19 17.16 -39.93
N ALA A 245 4.64 16.34 -38.99
CA ALA A 245 3.73 15.75 -38.01
C ALA A 245 3.05 16.84 -37.17
N THR A 246 1.75 16.70 -36.99
CA THR A 246 0.92 17.53 -36.09
C THR A 246 0.53 16.76 -34.83
N ASN A 247 0.54 15.42 -34.89
CA ASN A 247 0.23 14.53 -33.78
C ASN A 247 1.34 13.47 -33.64
N ALA A 248 1.69 13.12 -32.41
CA ALA A 248 2.62 12.03 -32.10
C ALA A 248 2.03 11.12 -31.03
N LEU A 249 2.08 9.81 -31.26
CA LEU A 249 1.58 8.80 -30.33
C LEU A 249 2.77 8.01 -29.77
N LEU A 250 2.96 8.07 -28.46
CA LEU A 250 4.08 7.40 -27.78
C LEU A 250 3.59 6.16 -27.05
N ILE A 251 3.75 4.99 -27.67
CA ILE A 251 3.32 3.70 -27.11
C ILE A 251 4.52 2.86 -26.69
N GLY A 252 4.45 2.28 -25.48
CA GLY A 252 5.42 1.33 -24.95
C GLY A 252 6.22 1.88 -23.78
N GLN A 253 7.44 1.37 -23.60
CA GLN A 253 8.39 1.84 -22.58
C GLN A 253 9.08 3.13 -23.07
N VAL A 254 8.30 4.16 -23.37
CA VAL A 254 8.81 5.47 -23.79
C VAL A 254 8.97 6.35 -22.57
N GLN A 255 10.11 7.04 -22.48
CA GLN A 255 10.41 7.89 -21.35
C GLN A 255 9.64 9.19 -21.40
N LEU A 256 9.18 9.64 -20.24
CA LEU A 256 8.55 10.95 -20.09
C LEU A 256 9.46 12.09 -20.57
N ALA A 257 10.78 11.97 -20.40
CA ALA A 257 11.76 12.95 -20.88
C ALA A 257 11.70 13.15 -22.41
N THR A 258 11.49 12.08 -23.18
CA THR A 258 11.35 12.15 -24.65
C THR A 258 10.06 12.89 -25.04
N ALA A 259 8.97 12.64 -24.31
CA ALA A 259 7.70 13.34 -24.53
C ALA A 259 7.84 14.85 -24.23
N ARG A 260 8.47 15.22 -23.11
CA ARG A 260 8.72 16.64 -22.78
C ARG A 260 9.71 17.30 -23.73
N ALA A 261 10.69 16.56 -24.24
CA ALA A 261 11.60 17.06 -25.27
C ALA A 261 10.85 17.37 -26.57
N LEU A 262 9.96 16.48 -27.02
CA LEU A 262 9.09 16.72 -28.20
C LEU A 262 8.20 17.95 -28.00
N GLU A 263 7.53 18.06 -26.85
CA GLU A 263 6.69 19.21 -26.49
C GLU A 263 7.50 20.52 -26.47
N SER A 264 8.70 20.51 -25.90
CA SER A 264 9.56 21.71 -25.87
C SER A 264 10.08 22.13 -27.24
N LEU A 265 10.40 21.18 -28.13
CA LEU A 265 10.92 21.43 -29.48
C LEU A 265 9.82 21.83 -30.47
N ARG A 266 8.61 21.29 -30.29
CA ARG A 266 7.44 21.51 -31.13
C ARG A 266 6.20 21.66 -30.24
N PRO A 267 5.96 22.84 -29.66
CA PRO A 267 4.79 23.08 -28.81
C PRO A 267 3.46 23.03 -29.58
N ASP A 268 3.50 23.06 -30.91
CA ASP A 268 2.38 22.87 -31.81
C ASP A 268 2.05 21.39 -32.11
N LEU A 269 2.88 20.45 -31.63
CA LEU A 269 2.69 19.02 -31.81
C LEU A 269 1.86 18.45 -30.66
N ALA A 270 0.68 17.90 -30.96
CA ALA A 270 -0.14 17.22 -29.97
C ALA A 270 0.42 15.82 -29.66
N ILE A 271 0.84 15.59 -28.42
CA ILE A 271 1.28 14.27 -27.97
C ILE A 271 0.08 13.51 -27.38
N THR A 272 -0.18 12.30 -27.88
CA THR A 272 -1.29 11.43 -27.47
C THR A 272 -0.82 10.06 -27.00
#